data_AF-A0A352EZV4-F1
#
_entry.id   AF-A0A352EZV4-F1
#
_cell.length_a   1.000
_cell.length_b   1.000
_cell.length_c   1.000
_cell.angle_alpha   90.00
_cell.angle_beta   90.00
_cell.angle_gamma   90.00
#
_symmetry.space_group_name_H-M   'P 1'
#
loop_
_entity.id
_entity.type
_entity.pdbx_description
1 polymer ?
#
loop_
_entity_poly.entity_id
_entity_poly.type
_entity_poly.pdbx_seq_one_letter_code
_entity_poly.pdbx_strand_id
1 'polypeptide(L)'
;MTQSLLSTCILRFRDLVTASGQTVEHHREKIKVSGHVWWGWWRKRDETIPDDAFRILASKANGGGFEAYLMDSGQERLYKVVCTDIYWDAKKAEVESPGKPETPEYYSEQKYLAWFKLTEITDIADPVSVLHQFTYLRVDEFFEDSNSAYEPFYGKRVFSVKELRQQDRTIWFVRPFQQGDPIQEVSLLDSRKLAPLHFATEYFESKSAALLWVSDTHFSDRHHAFPPKPGPNDYPLADRIKTNFKDKVVAGLIMSGDITWQALPAEYDTAKEFIRSLTYWSFLKSDQIVVCPGNHDLSFSEDPADKDKPIEVVGDGFKKAYSTFYQDTFNIGPNEFLSSGKRFLMGRAVPVDIVCLNSSSLQQLKSAFQGHGFIGDRQMDDAAEQMKWETNPEKPRAYRIVVLHHHVLPTTYSATPEPNYPYSVVLDAEALSRWITRHRVDLVLHGHMHQPFCARISRPIDVNNPEQSWHEFNVIGMGSSGVKGELGEINQNTVGFLDFAHDELSVSIHSVHPVNPSKEIWTVKLKYHP
;
A
#
# COMPACT_ATOMS: atom_id res chain seq x y z
N MET A 1 23.17 13.06 18.07
CA MET A 1 23.74 13.26 16.70
C MET A 1 22.70 13.73 15.67
N THR A 2 21.39 13.56 15.88
CA THR A 2 20.32 13.97 14.95
C THR A 2 20.03 15.48 14.93
N GLN A 3 20.14 16.18 16.06
CA GLN A 3 19.83 17.62 16.16
C GLN A 3 20.77 18.55 15.34
N SER A 4 21.97 18.11 14.97
CA SER A 4 22.89 18.91 14.14
C SER A 4 22.35 19.18 12.73
N LEU A 5 21.35 18.42 12.27
CA LEU A 5 20.71 18.58 10.98
C LEU A 5 19.51 19.54 11.01
N LEU A 6 19.12 20.05 12.19
CA LEU A 6 17.98 20.96 12.34
C LEU A 6 18.19 22.20 11.47
N SER A 7 17.33 22.41 10.47
CA SER A 7 17.35 23.62 9.64
C SER A 7 16.42 24.69 10.20
N THR A 8 15.15 24.34 10.43
CA THR A 8 14.08 25.28 10.76
C THR A 8 12.92 24.60 11.52
N CYS A 9 11.90 25.37 11.85
CA CYS A 9 10.66 24.92 12.46
C CYS A 9 9.41 25.43 11.71
N ILE A 10 8.31 24.71 11.94
CA ILE A 10 6.96 25.07 11.51
C ILE A 10 6.13 25.23 12.78
N LEU A 11 5.52 26.40 12.98
CA LEU A 11 4.66 26.72 14.14
C LEU A 11 3.19 26.62 13.72
N ARG A 12 2.39 25.89 14.48
CA ARG A 12 0.94 25.81 14.29
C ARG A 12 0.26 27.01 14.91
N PHE A 13 -0.78 27.50 14.24
CA PHE A 13 -1.74 28.41 14.84
C PHE A 13 -3.16 28.19 14.30
N ARG A 14 -4.10 28.96 14.85
CA ARG A 14 -5.48 29.05 14.41
C ARG A 14 -6.09 30.35 14.91
N ASP A 15 -6.95 30.98 14.11
CA ASP A 15 -7.80 32.11 14.52
C ASP A 15 -8.87 31.65 15.51
N LEU A 16 -8.51 31.49 16.79
CA LEU A 16 -9.45 31.09 17.86
C LEU A 16 -10.16 32.30 18.49
N VAL A 17 -9.42 33.40 18.66
CA VAL A 17 -9.87 34.61 19.36
C VAL A 17 -10.02 35.81 18.42
N THR A 18 -9.72 35.62 17.14
CA THR A 18 -9.82 36.60 16.05
C THR A 18 -10.74 36.06 14.96
N ALA A 19 -11.24 36.91 14.06
CA ALA A 19 -11.94 36.40 12.89
C ALA A 19 -10.98 35.68 11.93
N SER A 20 -11.52 34.87 11.03
CA SER A 20 -10.74 34.12 10.03
C SER A 20 -9.82 35.05 9.25
N GLY A 21 -8.52 34.78 9.27
CA GLY A 21 -7.47 35.56 8.60
C GLY A 21 -6.85 36.69 9.44
N GLN A 22 -7.47 37.10 10.54
CA GLN A 22 -7.06 38.30 11.27
C GLN A 22 -5.81 38.13 12.14
N THR A 23 -5.47 36.91 12.59
CA THR A 23 -4.24 36.67 13.36
C THR A 23 -3.03 37.18 12.57
N VAL A 24 -2.89 36.77 11.31
CA VAL A 24 -1.75 37.15 10.47
C VAL A 24 -1.79 38.64 10.12
N GLU A 25 -2.97 39.21 9.88
CA GLU A 25 -3.11 40.64 9.59
C GLU A 25 -2.63 41.52 10.75
N HIS A 26 -3.07 41.25 11.98
CA HIS A 26 -2.63 42.00 13.16
C HIS A 26 -1.11 41.88 13.40
N HIS A 27 -0.53 40.71 13.16
CA HIS A 27 0.92 40.53 13.26
C HIS A 27 1.67 41.31 12.16
N ARG A 28 1.16 41.34 10.93
CA ARG A 28 1.70 42.16 9.84
C ARG A 28 1.61 43.66 10.12
N GLU A 29 0.53 44.12 10.75
CA GLU A 29 0.38 45.52 11.18
C GLU A 29 1.45 45.91 12.20
N LYS A 30 1.70 45.05 13.20
CA LYS A 30 2.78 45.27 14.17
C LYS A 30 4.16 45.32 13.52
N ILE A 31 4.44 44.41 12.58
CA ILE A 31 5.68 44.44 11.79
C ILE A 31 5.81 45.75 11.02
N LYS A 32 4.75 46.25 10.38
CA LYS A 32 4.80 47.53 9.64
C LYS A 32 5.12 48.73 10.53
N VAL A 33 4.64 48.72 11.78
CA VAL A 33 4.82 49.84 12.73
C VAL A 33 6.17 49.77 13.44
N SER A 34 6.54 48.59 13.95
CA SER A 34 7.69 48.41 14.85
C SER A 34 8.88 47.68 14.21
N GLY A 35 8.77 47.31 12.93
CA GLY A 35 9.76 46.52 12.19
C GLY A 35 9.78 45.03 12.57
N HIS A 36 9.06 44.62 13.62
CA HIS A 36 8.96 43.25 14.09
C HIS A 36 7.70 43.03 14.92
N VAL A 37 7.41 41.77 15.23
CA VAL A 37 6.34 41.36 16.14
C VAL A 37 6.81 40.18 17.00
N TRP A 38 6.32 40.10 18.24
CA TRP A 38 6.50 38.90 19.07
C TRP A 38 5.35 37.92 18.90
N TRP A 39 5.70 36.69 18.54
CA TRP A 39 4.81 35.56 18.35
C TRP A 39 4.99 34.56 19.50
N GLY A 40 4.11 34.62 20.49
CA GLY A 40 3.98 33.60 21.53
C GLY A 40 3.73 32.20 20.97
N TRP A 41 4.27 31.20 21.64
CA TRP A 41 4.01 29.81 21.33
C TRP A 41 2.91 29.26 22.23
N TRP A 42 1.72 29.06 21.67
CA TRP A 42 0.69 28.27 22.29
C TRP A 42 1.01 26.78 22.13
N ARG A 43 1.03 26.06 23.26
CA ARG A 43 1.39 24.63 23.31
C ARG A 43 0.20 23.73 23.65
N LYS A 44 0.35 22.45 23.35
CA LYS A 44 -0.48 21.36 23.88
C LYS A 44 0.05 20.88 25.22
N ARG A 45 -0.80 20.17 25.98
CA ARG A 45 -0.51 19.76 27.36
C ARG A 45 0.81 18.98 27.50
N ASP A 46 1.11 18.12 26.52
CA ASP A 46 2.24 17.19 26.60
C ASP A 46 3.52 17.75 25.95
N GLU A 47 3.52 19.01 25.54
CA GLU A 47 4.67 19.67 24.90
C GLU A 47 5.45 20.51 25.91
N THR A 48 6.77 20.41 25.88
CA THR A 48 7.69 21.16 26.74
C THR A 48 8.79 21.84 25.92
N ILE A 49 9.59 22.69 26.56
CA ILE A 49 10.66 23.43 25.90
C ILE A 49 11.82 22.48 25.55
N PRO A 50 12.14 22.31 24.24
CA PRO A 50 13.28 21.54 23.80
C PRO A 50 14.52 22.44 23.78
N ASP A 51 15.21 22.54 24.91
CA ASP A 51 16.31 23.50 25.11
C ASP A 51 17.37 23.41 24.02
N ASP A 52 17.79 22.20 23.65
CA ASP A 52 18.88 22.07 22.68
C ASP A 52 18.44 22.47 21.26
N ALA A 53 17.22 22.09 20.86
CA ALA A 53 16.66 22.53 19.58
C ALA A 53 16.45 24.06 19.54
N PHE A 54 15.95 24.65 20.62
CA PHE A 54 15.75 26.10 20.72
C PHE A 54 17.07 26.86 20.75
N ARG A 55 18.12 26.36 21.41
CA ARG A 55 19.47 26.97 21.36
C ARG A 55 20.02 26.98 19.93
N ILE A 56 19.85 25.90 19.17
CA ILE A 56 20.28 25.83 17.77
C ILE A 56 19.53 26.88 16.93
N LEU A 57 18.21 26.96 17.05
CA LEU A 57 17.40 27.93 16.30
C LEU A 57 17.68 29.37 16.74
N ALA A 58 17.82 29.64 18.04
CA ALA A 58 18.14 30.96 18.59
C ALA A 58 19.53 31.44 18.15
N SER A 59 20.51 30.54 18.05
CA SER A 59 21.83 30.88 17.49
C SER A 59 21.73 31.33 16.03
N LYS A 60 20.87 30.69 15.22
CA LYS A 60 20.62 31.13 13.83
C LYS A 60 19.86 32.45 13.78
N ALA A 61 18.87 32.61 14.65
CA ALA A 61 18.07 33.83 14.75
C ALA A 61 18.97 35.04 15.04
N ASN A 62 19.86 34.91 16.04
CA ASN A 62 20.83 35.94 16.39
C ASN A 62 21.97 36.12 15.35
N GLY A 63 22.22 35.11 14.52
CA GLY A 63 23.24 35.11 13.47
C GLY A 63 22.83 35.77 12.15
N GLY A 64 21.70 36.49 12.11
CA GLY A 64 21.17 37.15 10.90
C GLY A 64 19.73 36.78 10.55
N GLY A 65 19.07 35.98 11.37
CA GLY A 65 17.71 35.49 11.17
C GLY A 65 17.66 34.17 10.37
N PHE A 66 16.58 33.43 10.53
CA PHE A 66 16.31 32.23 9.73
C PHE A 66 14.85 32.20 9.23
N GLU A 67 14.64 31.54 8.10
CA GLU A 67 13.29 31.31 7.58
C GLU A 67 12.60 30.22 8.40
N ALA A 68 11.41 30.50 8.92
CA ALA A 68 10.51 29.56 9.57
C ALA A 68 9.13 29.62 8.90
N TYR A 69 8.19 28.80 9.38
CA TYR A 69 6.85 28.75 8.79
C TYR A 69 5.76 28.80 9.85
N LEU A 70 4.65 29.46 9.51
CA LEU A 70 3.41 29.41 10.30
C LEU A 70 2.37 28.60 9.52
N MET A 71 1.81 27.57 10.14
CA MET A 71 0.74 26.74 9.57
C MET A 71 -0.59 27.08 10.24
N ASP A 72 -1.54 27.59 9.45
CA ASP A 72 -2.92 27.83 9.90
C ASP A 72 -3.73 26.53 9.81
N SER A 73 -3.97 25.94 10.97
CA SER A 73 -4.72 24.68 11.06
C SER A 73 -6.23 24.82 10.87
N GLY A 74 -6.77 26.05 10.86
CA GLY A 74 -8.18 26.33 10.59
C GLY A 74 -8.48 26.52 9.11
N GLN A 75 -7.57 27.16 8.38
CA GLN A 75 -7.75 27.51 6.95
C GLN A 75 -6.86 26.69 6.00
N GLU A 76 -6.03 25.78 6.52
CA GLU A 76 -5.06 24.97 5.76
C GLU A 76 -4.08 25.82 4.93
N ARG A 77 -3.66 26.96 5.49
CA ARG A 77 -2.70 27.88 4.86
C ARG A 77 -1.31 27.73 5.47
N LEU A 78 -0.29 28.08 4.68
CA LEU A 78 1.09 28.14 5.12
C LEU A 78 1.64 29.54 4.83
N TYR A 79 2.40 30.06 5.78
CA TYR A 79 3.07 31.36 5.68
C TYR A 79 4.56 31.18 5.92
N LYS A 80 5.38 31.88 5.15
CA LYS A 80 6.82 32.00 5.40
C LYS A 80 7.07 33.16 6.35
N VAL A 81 7.95 33.00 7.33
CA VAL A 81 8.36 34.06 8.24
C VAL A 81 9.87 34.12 8.39
N VAL A 82 10.38 35.30 8.74
CA VAL A 82 11.79 35.46 9.14
C VAL A 82 11.83 35.64 10.65
N CYS A 83 12.47 34.69 11.35
CA CYS A 83 12.63 34.71 12.80
C CYS A 83 14.03 35.22 13.16
N THR A 84 14.09 36.28 13.97
CA THR A 84 15.34 36.97 14.35
C THR A 84 15.69 36.84 15.83
N ASP A 85 14.78 36.32 16.65
CA ASP A 85 15.07 35.98 18.04
C ASP A 85 14.08 34.92 18.56
N ILE A 86 14.49 34.13 19.54
CA ILE A 86 13.64 33.18 20.26
C ILE A 86 13.94 33.35 21.75
N TYR A 87 12.92 33.69 22.52
CA TYR A 87 13.03 33.92 23.96
C TYR A 87 12.23 32.87 24.73
N TRP A 88 12.84 32.28 25.76
CA TRP A 88 12.19 31.42 26.74
C TRP A 88 12.89 31.51 28.10
N ASP A 89 12.17 31.19 29.18
CA ASP A 89 12.70 31.22 30.54
C ASP A 89 13.56 29.98 30.85
N ALA A 90 14.68 30.18 31.55
CA ALA A 90 15.63 29.10 31.88
C ALA A 90 15.04 28.05 32.84
N LYS A 91 13.97 28.38 33.60
CA LYS A 91 13.23 27.45 34.44
C LYS A 91 12.00 26.88 33.73
N LYS A 92 11.86 27.12 32.42
CA LYS A 92 10.74 26.70 31.58
C LYS A 92 9.37 27.20 32.07
N ALA A 93 9.35 28.38 32.69
CA ALA A 93 8.11 29.03 33.11
C ALA A 93 7.46 29.77 31.93
N GLU A 94 6.14 29.90 31.96
CA GLU A 94 5.43 30.80 31.04
C GLU A 94 5.74 32.26 31.40
N VAL A 95 6.11 33.04 30.39
CA VAL A 95 6.56 34.43 30.52
C VAL A 95 5.71 35.36 29.68
N GLU A 96 5.63 36.63 30.12
CA GLU A 96 4.99 37.71 29.37
C GLU A 96 5.78 38.02 28.09
N SER A 97 5.13 38.73 27.16
CA SER A 97 5.81 39.16 25.95
C SER A 97 7.07 39.99 26.26
N PRO A 98 8.22 39.70 25.62
CA PRO A 98 9.42 40.53 25.75
C PRO A 98 9.22 41.97 25.28
N GLY A 99 8.22 42.22 24.43
CA GLY A 99 7.87 43.55 23.92
C GLY A 99 6.36 43.68 23.75
N LYS A 100 5.65 44.11 24.81
CA LYS A 100 4.19 44.33 24.77
C LYS A 100 3.75 45.29 23.66
N PRO A 101 4.41 46.46 23.43
CA PRO A 101 4.04 47.34 22.32
C PRO A 101 4.13 46.67 20.95
N GLU A 102 5.08 45.75 20.77
CA GLU A 102 5.35 44.99 19.55
C GLU A 102 4.60 43.65 19.50
N THR A 103 3.59 43.47 20.36
CA THR A 103 2.72 42.28 20.37
C THR A 103 1.28 42.69 20.07
N PRO A 104 0.49 41.92 19.30
CA PRO A 104 -0.94 42.20 19.12
C PRO A 104 -1.67 42.24 20.46
N GLU A 105 -2.62 43.16 20.61
CA GLU A 105 -3.29 43.45 21.89
C GLU A 105 -4.05 42.23 22.46
N TYR A 106 -4.69 41.44 21.59
CA TYR A 106 -5.34 40.20 22.01
C TYR A 106 -4.37 39.14 22.56
N TYR A 107 -3.07 39.35 22.35
CA TYR A 107 -2.00 38.38 22.59
C TYR A 107 -1.02 38.83 23.68
N SER A 108 -0.90 40.14 23.93
CA SER A 108 0.10 40.76 24.81
C SER A 108 -0.10 40.51 26.31
N GLU A 109 -1.34 40.21 26.72
CA GLU A 109 -1.70 39.96 28.13
C GLU A 109 -1.54 38.50 28.55
N GLN A 110 -1.31 37.59 27.59
CA GLN A 110 -1.12 36.17 27.87
C GLN A 110 0.36 35.87 28.15
N LYS A 111 0.60 34.74 28.84
CA LYS A 111 1.95 34.19 29.05
C LYS A 111 2.12 32.95 28.20
N TYR A 112 3.30 32.79 27.61
CA TYR A 112 3.65 31.63 26.80
C TYR A 112 5.02 31.09 27.23
N LEU A 113 5.29 29.82 26.96
CA LEU A 113 6.58 29.20 27.29
C LEU A 113 7.73 29.77 26.47
N ALA A 114 7.45 30.19 25.24
CA ALA A 114 8.42 30.81 24.37
C ALA A 114 7.78 31.87 23.48
N TRP A 115 8.60 32.81 23.02
CA TRP A 115 8.23 33.89 22.13
C TRP A 115 9.23 33.95 20.96
N PHE A 116 8.71 34.04 19.74
CA PHE A 116 9.47 34.13 18.51
C PHE A 116 9.37 35.54 17.95
N LYS A 117 10.51 36.21 17.73
CA LYS A 117 10.55 37.54 17.12
C LYS A 117 10.52 37.41 15.61
N LEU A 118 9.45 37.87 14.98
CA LEU A 118 9.24 37.77 13.53
C LEU A 118 9.36 39.14 12.88
N THR A 119 10.05 39.24 11.74
CA THR A 119 10.24 40.50 11.00
C THR A 119 9.52 40.53 9.66
N GLU A 120 9.05 39.39 9.19
CA GLU A 120 8.32 39.27 7.92
C GLU A 120 7.30 38.12 8.03
N ILE A 121 6.14 38.28 7.37
CA ILE A 121 5.16 37.19 7.19
C ILE A 121 4.62 37.27 5.76
N THR A 122 4.88 36.25 4.96
CA THR A 122 4.56 36.19 3.52
C THR A 122 3.71 34.97 3.20
N ASP A 123 2.66 35.15 2.39
CA ASP A 123 1.76 34.07 1.97
C ASP A 123 2.48 33.08 1.05
N ILE A 124 2.19 31.78 1.19
CA ILE A 124 2.69 30.74 0.29
C ILE A 124 1.53 30.23 -0.57
N ALA A 125 1.62 30.43 -1.88
CA ALA A 125 0.60 30.01 -2.84
C ALA A 125 0.56 28.49 -3.05
N ASP A 126 1.71 27.82 -2.99
CA ASP A 126 1.83 26.35 -3.09
C ASP A 126 2.54 25.77 -1.85
N PRO A 127 1.79 25.50 -0.77
CA PRO A 127 2.36 24.92 0.45
C PRO A 127 3.03 23.58 0.22
N VAL A 128 2.53 22.76 -0.71
CA VAL A 128 3.02 21.39 -0.92
C VAL A 128 4.45 21.42 -1.44
N SER A 129 4.73 22.24 -2.46
CA SER A 129 6.08 22.38 -3.01
C SER A 129 7.10 22.91 -2.00
N VAL A 130 6.69 23.72 -1.03
CA VAL A 130 7.56 24.19 0.05
C VAL A 130 7.78 23.08 1.09
N LEU A 131 6.72 22.43 1.57
CA LEU A 131 6.80 21.37 2.58
C LEU A 131 7.62 20.16 2.09
N HIS A 132 7.53 19.84 0.80
CA HIS A 132 8.31 18.77 0.17
C HIS A 132 9.83 18.99 0.24
N GLN A 133 10.31 20.20 0.53
CA GLN A 133 11.74 20.48 0.69
C GLN A 133 12.27 20.10 2.08
N PHE A 134 11.38 19.65 2.97
CA PHE A 134 11.67 19.39 4.37
C PHE A 134 11.36 17.96 4.77
N THR A 135 12.16 17.45 5.71
CA THR A 135 12.02 16.13 6.33
C THR A 135 11.85 16.31 7.85
N TYR A 136 10.90 15.60 8.45
CA TYR A 136 10.66 15.69 9.90
C TYR A 136 11.89 15.24 10.66
N LEU A 137 12.30 16.06 11.62
CA LEU A 137 13.39 15.77 12.52
C LEU A 137 12.86 15.35 13.89
N ARG A 138 13.42 14.24 14.41
CA ARG A 138 13.14 13.77 15.76
C ARG A 138 13.81 14.69 16.79
N VAL A 139 13.01 15.23 17.71
CA VAL A 139 13.45 16.04 18.87
C VAL A 139 12.73 15.49 20.10
N ASP A 140 13.39 14.58 20.81
CA ASP A 140 12.79 13.85 21.93
C ASP A 140 12.44 14.76 23.11
N GLU A 141 13.21 15.85 23.34
CA GLU A 141 12.96 16.82 24.41
C GLU A 141 11.64 17.59 24.27
N PHE A 142 10.98 17.53 23.11
CA PHE A 142 9.79 18.33 22.87
C PHE A 142 8.55 17.78 23.58
N PHE A 143 8.53 16.48 23.90
CA PHE A 143 7.40 15.83 24.56
C PHE A 143 7.78 15.40 25.99
N GLU A 144 6.85 15.56 26.93
CA GLU A 144 7.07 15.16 28.34
C GLU A 144 7.20 13.64 28.50
N ASP A 145 6.56 12.85 27.62
CA ASP A 145 6.67 11.39 27.56
C ASP A 145 7.47 10.96 26.31
N SER A 146 8.47 10.10 26.52
CA SER A 146 9.42 9.68 25.48
C SER A 146 8.83 8.77 24.39
N ASN A 147 7.62 8.22 24.62
CA ASN A 147 6.91 7.40 23.64
C ASN A 147 6.14 8.27 22.64
N SER A 148 6.87 8.78 21.65
CA SER A 148 6.28 9.62 20.61
C SER A 148 5.44 8.78 19.64
N ALA A 149 4.12 8.98 19.65
CA ALA A 149 3.20 8.50 18.61
C ALA A 149 3.56 9.02 17.19
N TYR A 150 4.59 9.86 17.08
CA TYR A 150 5.06 10.47 15.85
C TYR A 150 6.30 9.79 15.26
N GLU A 151 6.75 8.65 15.80
CA GLU A 151 7.85 7.86 15.23
C GLU A 151 7.72 7.62 13.71
N PRO A 152 6.53 7.29 13.16
CA PRO A 152 6.35 7.08 11.71
C PRO A 152 6.60 8.33 10.84
N PHE A 153 6.62 9.52 11.43
CA PHE A 153 6.84 10.76 10.71
C PHE A 153 8.33 11.08 10.58
N TYR A 154 9.17 10.69 11.54
CA TYR A 154 10.58 11.09 11.55
C TYR A 154 11.38 10.47 10.40
N GLY A 155 12.27 11.26 9.79
CA GLY A 155 13.08 10.81 8.64
C GLY A 155 12.34 10.79 7.29
N LYS A 156 11.05 11.11 7.29
CA LYS A 156 10.20 11.23 6.11
C LYS A 156 9.94 12.70 5.77
N ARG A 157 9.77 13.00 4.49
CA ARG A 157 9.41 14.32 3.96
C ARG A 157 8.02 14.76 4.45
N VAL A 158 7.86 16.06 4.70
CA VAL A 158 6.57 16.64 5.07
C VAL A 158 5.65 16.63 3.86
N PHE A 159 4.56 15.85 3.92
CA PHE A 159 3.72 15.60 2.75
C PHE A 159 2.75 16.75 2.43
N SER A 160 2.03 17.26 3.43
CA SER A 160 1.03 18.31 3.21
C SER A 160 0.66 19.06 4.49
N VAL A 161 -0.03 20.21 4.35
CA VAL A 161 -0.62 20.93 5.48
C VAL A 161 -1.66 20.06 6.21
N LYS A 162 -2.40 19.23 5.48
CA LYS A 162 -3.37 18.30 6.03
C LYS A 162 -2.71 17.25 6.92
N GLU A 163 -1.54 16.75 6.54
CA GLU A 163 -0.75 15.84 7.38
C GLU A 163 -0.26 16.50 8.66
N LEU A 164 0.26 17.74 8.57
CA LEU A 164 0.65 18.52 9.76
C LEU A 164 -0.55 18.71 10.68
N ARG A 165 -1.70 19.11 10.14
CA ARG A 165 -2.93 19.36 10.90
C ARG A 165 -3.41 18.14 11.69
N GLN A 166 -3.20 16.93 11.17
CA GLN A 166 -3.60 15.67 11.80
C GLN A 166 -2.72 15.29 12.99
N GLN A 167 -1.51 15.83 13.09
CA GLN A 167 -0.63 15.61 14.22
C GLN A 167 -1.07 16.45 15.43
N ASP A 168 -1.18 15.82 16.59
CA ASP A 168 -1.57 16.49 17.83
C ASP A 168 -0.39 17.23 18.47
N ARG A 169 0.21 18.13 17.68
CA ARG A 169 1.36 18.95 18.06
C ARG A 169 1.27 20.36 17.49
N THR A 170 2.13 21.25 17.97
CA THR A 170 2.13 22.68 17.67
C THR A 170 3.45 23.19 17.08
N ILE A 171 4.56 22.46 17.24
CA ILE A 171 5.82 22.75 16.56
C ILE A 171 6.32 21.50 15.85
N TRP A 172 6.73 21.64 14.60
CA TRP A 172 7.50 20.64 13.87
C TRP A 172 8.92 21.14 13.66
N PHE A 173 9.89 20.32 14.03
CA PHE A 173 11.31 20.55 13.71
C PHE A 173 11.62 19.80 12.43
N VAL A 174 12.30 20.46 11.49
CA VAL A 174 12.57 19.89 10.18
C VAL A 174 14.01 20.12 9.75
N ARG A 175 14.50 19.24 8.88
CA ARG A 175 15.76 19.38 8.16
C ARG A 175 15.51 19.48 6.66
N PRO A 176 16.47 19.96 5.84
CA PRO A 176 16.34 19.90 4.38
C PRO A 176 16.24 18.44 3.94
N PHE A 177 15.46 18.20 2.88
CA PHE A 177 15.31 16.86 2.31
C PHE A 177 16.66 16.31 1.86
N GLN A 178 16.83 15.00 2.00
CA GLN A 178 17.94 14.24 1.43
C GLN A 178 17.39 13.19 0.47
N GLN A 179 18.16 12.84 -0.57
CA GLN A 179 17.77 11.81 -1.52
C GLN A 179 17.61 10.47 -0.78
N GLY A 180 16.43 9.85 -0.91
CA GLY A 180 16.06 8.63 -0.19
C GLY A 180 15.11 8.84 0.98
N ASP A 181 14.89 10.09 1.43
CA ASP A 181 13.87 10.39 2.44
C ASP A 181 12.47 10.04 1.88
N PRO A 182 11.68 9.15 2.54
CA PRO A 182 10.37 8.75 2.04
C PRO A 182 9.40 9.93 1.93
N ILE A 183 8.45 9.86 1.00
CA ILE A 183 7.37 10.84 0.85
C ILE A 183 6.04 10.10 0.65
N GLN A 184 5.20 10.12 1.68
CA GLN A 184 3.93 9.41 1.74
C GLN A 184 2.95 10.22 2.61
N GLU A 185 1.63 10.07 2.50
CA GLU A 185 0.74 10.68 3.50
C GLU A 185 0.66 9.75 4.73
N VAL A 186 0.88 10.27 5.93
CA VAL A 186 0.63 9.53 7.18
C VAL A 186 -0.62 10.13 7.82
N SER A 187 -1.68 9.33 7.96
CA SER A 187 -2.93 9.77 8.57
C SER A 187 -3.14 9.22 9.99
N LEU A 188 -3.33 10.13 10.96
CA LEU A 188 -3.50 9.76 12.38
C LEU A 188 -4.93 9.37 12.78
N LEU A 189 -5.92 9.55 11.90
CA LEU A 189 -7.30 9.10 12.15
C LEU A 189 -7.47 7.57 12.04
N ASP A 190 -6.45 6.88 11.54
CA ASP A 190 -6.38 5.42 11.36
C ASP A 190 -5.12 4.87 12.06
N SER A 191 -4.90 5.22 13.34
CA SER A 191 -3.73 4.81 14.14
C SER A 191 -3.54 3.29 14.31
N ARG A 192 -4.40 2.47 13.69
CA ARG A 192 -4.26 1.01 13.56
C ARG A 192 -3.77 0.53 12.18
N LYS A 193 -3.59 1.43 11.19
CA LYS A 193 -3.09 1.15 9.84
C LYS A 193 -1.78 1.92 9.54
N LEU A 194 -0.84 1.85 10.48
CA LEU A 194 0.32 2.75 10.59
C LEU A 194 1.40 2.59 9.51
N ALA A 195 1.40 1.53 8.70
CA ALA A 195 2.25 1.42 7.53
C ALA A 195 1.61 0.45 6.53
N PRO A 196 1.79 0.66 5.21
CA PRO A 196 1.54 -0.40 4.25
C PRO A 196 2.42 -1.62 4.62
N LEU A 197 1.78 -2.77 4.84
CA LEU A 197 2.45 -4.04 5.16
C LEU A 197 2.24 -5.02 4.01
N HIS A 198 3.28 -5.78 3.68
CA HIS A 198 3.15 -6.94 2.79
C HIS A 198 2.17 -7.96 3.39
N PHE A 199 2.30 -8.21 4.70
CA PHE A 199 1.48 -9.15 5.45
C PHE A 199 0.65 -8.44 6.53
N ALA A 200 -0.67 -8.46 6.40
CA ALA A 200 -1.58 -7.82 7.34
C ALA A 200 -1.60 -8.57 8.69
N THR A 201 -1.43 -7.83 9.78
CA THR A 201 -1.59 -8.37 11.14
C THR A 201 -3.03 -8.33 11.62
N GLU A 202 -3.81 -7.34 11.16
CA GLU A 202 -5.19 -7.10 11.56
C GLU A 202 -6.18 -7.44 10.45
N TYR A 203 -7.40 -7.79 10.82
CA TYR A 203 -8.49 -8.05 9.88
C TYR A 203 -9.07 -6.74 9.33
N PHE A 204 -9.18 -6.65 8.01
CA PHE A 204 -10.02 -5.66 7.36
C PHE A 204 -11.50 -6.07 7.48
N GLU A 205 -12.28 -5.32 8.25
CA GLU A 205 -13.72 -5.57 8.37
C GLU A 205 -14.49 -5.03 7.16
N SER A 206 -15.21 -5.92 6.47
CA SER A 206 -16.11 -5.56 5.37
C SER A 206 -17.54 -5.95 5.64
N LYS A 207 -18.49 -5.09 5.25
CA LYS A 207 -19.92 -5.46 5.21
C LYS A 207 -20.23 -6.37 4.02
N SER A 208 -19.44 -6.30 2.95
CA SER A 208 -19.56 -7.21 1.82
C SER A 208 -18.92 -8.55 2.17
N ALA A 209 -19.51 -9.63 1.67
CA ALA A 209 -18.97 -10.98 1.77
C ALA A 209 -18.42 -11.48 0.42
N ALA A 210 -18.25 -10.62 -0.58
CA ALA A 210 -17.82 -10.99 -1.93
C ALA A 210 -16.41 -10.47 -2.24
N LEU A 211 -15.55 -11.27 -2.87
CA LEU A 211 -14.30 -10.80 -3.51
C LEU A 211 -14.43 -10.89 -5.03
N LEU A 212 -13.91 -9.91 -5.75
CA LEU A 212 -13.72 -9.99 -7.20
C LEU A 212 -12.37 -10.65 -7.48
N TRP A 213 -12.33 -11.61 -8.40
CA TRP A 213 -11.11 -12.28 -8.82
C TRP A 213 -10.95 -12.17 -10.33
N VAL A 214 -9.76 -11.75 -10.76
CA VAL A 214 -9.33 -11.67 -12.16
C VAL A 214 -7.94 -12.29 -12.32
N SER A 215 -7.61 -12.73 -13.52
CA SER A 215 -6.32 -13.34 -13.84
C SER A 215 -5.96 -13.12 -15.30
N ASP A 216 -4.68 -13.15 -15.65
CA ASP A 216 -4.20 -13.16 -17.04
C ASP A 216 -4.85 -12.02 -17.85
N THR A 217 -4.79 -10.80 -17.30
CA THR A 217 -5.37 -9.62 -17.97
C THR A 217 -4.56 -9.24 -19.19
N HIS A 218 -3.24 -9.47 -19.17
CA HIS A 218 -2.32 -9.18 -20.26
C HIS A 218 -2.51 -7.79 -20.88
N PHE A 219 -2.64 -6.77 -20.03
CA PHE A 219 -2.78 -5.39 -20.47
C PHE A 219 -1.63 -5.07 -21.44
N SER A 220 -2.00 -4.70 -22.66
CA SER A 220 -1.10 -4.47 -23.78
C SER A 220 -1.91 -3.96 -24.98
N ASP A 221 -1.23 -3.34 -25.94
CA ASP A 221 -1.88 -2.88 -27.18
C ASP A 221 -2.26 -4.02 -28.13
N ARG A 222 -1.65 -5.21 -27.98
CA ARG A 222 -1.72 -6.30 -28.97
C ARG A 222 -2.41 -7.55 -28.47
N HIS A 223 -2.18 -7.92 -27.21
CA HIS A 223 -2.66 -9.19 -26.64
C HIS A 223 -3.87 -9.02 -25.72
N HIS A 224 -4.21 -7.79 -25.33
CA HIS A 224 -5.43 -7.49 -24.59
C HIS A 224 -6.66 -7.41 -25.52
N ALA A 225 -7.78 -8.02 -25.13
CA ALA A 225 -9.02 -8.09 -25.90
C ALA A 225 -9.92 -6.86 -25.74
N PHE A 226 -9.69 -6.04 -24.72
CA PHE A 226 -10.55 -4.90 -24.39
C PHE A 226 -9.92 -3.59 -24.87
N PRO A 227 -10.71 -2.65 -25.40
CA PRO A 227 -10.18 -1.35 -25.79
C PRO A 227 -9.74 -0.54 -24.57
N PRO A 228 -8.75 0.36 -24.71
CA PRO A 228 -8.28 1.20 -23.60
C PRO A 228 -9.29 2.27 -23.19
N LYS A 229 -10.24 2.61 -24.07
CA LYS A 229 -11.30 3.60 -23.83
C LYS A 229 -12.63 3.08 -24.38
N PRO A 230 -13.77 3.54 -23.83
CA PRO A 230 -15.09 3.23 -24.38
C PRO A 230 -15.21 3.64 -25.85
N GLY A 231 -15.55 2.68 -26.70
CA GLY A 231 -15.97 2.90 -28.07
C GLY A 231 -17.49 2.89 -28.20
N PRO A 232 -18.04 2.94 -29.43
CA PRO A 232 -19.48 2.91 -29.66
C PRO A 232 -20.15 1.63 -29.16
N ASN A 233 -19.47 0.48 -29.26
CA ASN A 233 -20.03 -0.84 -28.99
C ASN A 233 -19.15 -1.71 -28.08
N ASP A 234 -17.88 -1.37 -27.92
CA ASP A 234 -16.88 -2.08 -27.13
C ASP A 234 -16.39 -1.20 -25.96
N TYR A 235 -16.16 -1.82 -24.81
CA TYR A 235 -15.81 -1.10 -23.59
C TYR A 235 -14.61 -1.73 -22.87
N PRO A 236 -13.81 -0.94 -22.13
CA PRO A 236 -12.73 -1.45 -21.29
C PRO A 236 -13.19 -2.52 -20.31
N LEU A 237 -12.29 -3.43 -19.93
CA LEU A 237 -12.58 -4.54 -19.02
C LEU A 237 -13.25 -4.06 -17.71
N ALA A 238 -12.71 -3.01 -17.08
CA ALA A 238 -13.29 -2.43 -15.87
C ALA A 238 -14.74 -1.98 -16.08
N ASP A 239 -15.05 -1.35 -17.21
CA ASP A 239 -16.41 -0.87 -17.50
C ASP A 239 -17.38 -2.02 -17.74
N ARG A 240 -16.90 -3.12 -18.35
CA ARG A 240 -17.69 -4.36 -18.49
C ARG A 240 -18.00 -5.00 -17.15
N ILE A 241 -17.02 -5.09 -16.26
CA ILE A 241 -17.21 -5.61 -14.90
C ILE A 241 -18.23 -4.74 -14.15
N LYS A 242 -18.02 -3.43 -14.11
CA LYS A 242 -18.92 -2.49 -13.41
C LYS A 242 -20.35 -2.53 -13.95
N THR A 243 -20.53 -2.62 -15.27
CA THR A 243 -21.86 -2.61 -15.89
C THR A 243 -22.58 -3.94 -15.68
N ASN A 244 -21.90 -5.06 -15.91
CA ASN A 244 -22.50 -6.39 -15.84
C ASN A 244 -22.77 -6.83 -14.40
N PHE A 245 -22.02 -6.30 -13.44
CA PHE A 245 -22.14 -6.66 -12.02
C PHE A 245 -22.45 -5.44 -11.14
N LYS A 246 -23.13 -4.42 -11.68
CA LYS A 246 -23.42 -3.14 -11.00
C LYS A 246 -24.04 -3.26 -9.62
N ASP A 247 -24.78 -4.34 -9.37
CA ASP A 247 -25.51 -4.60 -8.12
C ASP A 247 -24.65 -5.37 -7.09
N LYS A 248 -23.44 -5.83 -7.47
CA LYS A 248 -22.46 -6.41 -6.54
C LYS A 248 -21.60 -5.30 -5.95
N VAL A 249 -21.41 -5.35 -4.62
CA VAL A 249 -20.38 -4.60 -3.91
C VAL A 249 -19.36 -5.60 -3.41
N VAL A 250 -18.09 -5.45 -3.78
CA VAL A 250 -17.04 -6.38 -3.34
C VAL A 250 -16.23 -5.80 -2.18
N ALA A 251 -15.73 -6.69 -1.32
CA ALA A 251 -14.85 -6.40 -0.20
C ALA A 251 -13.38 -6.27 -0.61
N GLY A 252 -12.99 -6.78 -1.79
CA GLY A 252 -11.62 -6.80 -2.25
C GLY A 252 -11.47 -7.32 -3.68
N LEU A 253 -10.25 -7.16 -4.21
CA LEU A 253 -9.84 -7.56 -5.56
C LEU A 253 -8.65 -8.52 -5.47
N ILE A 254 -8.74 -9.66 -6.16
CA ILE A 254 -7.68 -10.65 -6.34
C ILE A 254 -7.21 -10.59 -7.80
N MET A 255 -5.90 -10.43 -8.03
CA MET A 255 -5.26 -10.57 -9.35
C MET A 255 -4.20 -11.67 -9.30
N SER A 256 -4.44 -12.80 -9.95
CA SER A 256 -3.57 -14.00 -9.89
C SER A 256 -2.51 -14.08 -10.99
N GLY A 257 -1.86 -12.96 -11.29
CA GLY A 257 -0.73 -12.89 -12.22
C GLY A 257 -1.10 -12.66 -13.68
N ASP A 258 -0.05 -12.52 -14.49
CA ASP A 258 -0.06 -12.09 -15.89
C ASP A 258 -0.92 -10.84 -16.10
N ILE A 259 -0.59 -9.84 -15.29
CA ILE A 259 -1.21 -8.52 -15.34
C ILE A 259 -0.89 -7.87 -16.70
N THR A 260 0.36 -7.99 -17.11
CA THR A 260 0.96 -7.43 -18.33
C THR A 260 1.30 -8.53 -19.34
N TRP A 261 1.73 -8.15 -20.55
CA TRP A 261 2.16 -9.10 -21.58
C TRP A 261 3.68 -9.15 -21.72
N GLN A 262 4.38 -8.03 -21.53
CA GLN A 262 5.82 -7.91 -21.75
C GLN A 262 6.54 -7.24 -20.58
N ALA A 263 5.88 -7.09 -19.43
CA ALA A 263 6.38 -6.33 -18.30
C ALA A 263 6.77 -4.88 -18.65
N LEU A 264 6.11 -4.27 -19.64
CA LEU A 264 6.43 -2.89 -20.04
C LEU A 264 5.80 -1.89 -19.05
N PRO A 265 6.47 -0.78 -18.71
CA PRO A 265 5.90 0.24 -17.81
C PRO A 265 4.52 0.76 -18.23
N ALA A 266 4.28 0.96 -19.54
CA ALA A 266 2.99 1.43 -20.05
C ALA A 266 1.85 0.39 -19.88
N GLU A 267 2.17 -0.89 -19.89
CA GLU A 267 1.20 -1.96 -19.61
C GLU A 267 0.76 -1.91 -18.13
N TYR A 268 1.70 -1.65 -17.22
CA TYR A 268 1.40 -1.41 -15.82
C TYR A 268 0.63 -0.11 -15.56
N ASP A 269 0.84 0.94 -16.35
CA ASP A 269 0.01 2.15 -16.26
C ASP A 269 -1.45 1.84 -16.59
N THR A 270 -1.70 1.01 -17.59
CA THR A 270 -3.05 0.52 -17.93
C THR A 270 -3.64 -0.33 -16.79
N ALA A 271 -2.82 -1.19 -16.17
CA ALA A 271 -3.24 -1.97 -15.00
C ALA A 271 -3.62 -1.09 -13.80
N LYS A 272 -2.85 -0.03 -13.53
CA LYS A 272 -3.16 0.96 -12.47
C LYS A 272 -4.47 1.68 -12.75
N GLU A 273 -4.75 2.03 -14.00
CA GLU A 273 -6.03 2.64 -14.38
C GLU A 273 -7.21 1.68 -14.19
N PHE A 274 -7.03 0.40 -14.55
CA PHE A 274 -8.00 -0.66 -14.29
C PHE A 274 -8.29 -0.81 -12.78
N ILE A 275 -7.25 -0.94 -11.95
CA ILE A 275 -7.37 -1.03 -10.49
C ILE A 275 -8.09 0.21 -9.96
N ARG A 276 -7.68 1.42 -10.36
CA ARG A 276 -8.30 2.68 -9.92
C ARG A 276 -9.79 2.75 -10.28
N SER A 277 -10.16 2.25 -11.44
CA SER A 277 -11.56 2.19 -11.90
C SER A 277 -12.41 1.28 -11.00
N LEU A 278 -11.87 0.12 -10.62
CA LEU A 278 -12.56 -0.83 -9.72
C LEU A 278 -12.57 -0.36 -8.26
N THR A 279 -11.48 0.25 -7.79
CA THR A 279 -11.42 0.80 -6.42
C THR A 279 -12.39 1.95 -6.24
N TYR A 280 -12.62 2.78 -7.27
CA TYR A 280 -13.67 3.80 -7.22
C TYR A 280 -15.07 3.18 -7.19
N TRP A 281 -15.31 2.14 -8.00
CA TRP A 281 -16.62 1.48 -8.08
C TRP A 281 -17.04 0.80 -6.78
N SER A 282 -16.12 0.10 -6.09
CA SER A 282 -16.40 -0.62 -4.84
C SER A 282 -15.81 0.02 -3.59
N PHE A 283 -15.31 1.27 -3.68
CA PHE A 283 -14.67 2.02 -2.60
C PHE A 283 -13.53 1.25 -1.90
N LEU A 284 -12.73 0.52 -2.69
CA LEU A 284 -11.63 -0.30 -2.17
C LEU A 284 -10.39 0.54 -1.88
N LYS A 285 -9.69 0.18 -0.81
CA LYS A 285 -8.36 0.69 -0.44
C LYS A 285 -7.27 -0.30 -0.89
N SER A 286 -6.00 0.13 -0.87
CA SER A 286 -4.87 -0.69 -1.30
C SER A 286 -4.68 -1.98 -0.47
N ASP A 287 -5.09 -1.97 0.80
CA ASP A 287 -5.06 -3.14 1.69
C ASP A 287 -6.16 -4.18 1.39
N GLN A 288 -7.11 -3.85 0.52
CA GLN A 288 -8.16 -4.74 0.04
C GLN A 288 -7.86 -5.36 -1.33
N ILE A 289 -6.66 -5.11 -1.86
CA ILE A 289 -6.20 -5.61 -3.15
C ILE A 289 -5.09 -6.63 -2.86
N VAL A 290 -5.15 -7.78 -3.51
CA VAL A 290 -4.10 -8.80 -3.47
C VAL A 290 -3.68 -9.14 -4.89
N VAL A 291 -2.36 -9.17 -5.11
CA VAL A 291 -1.74 -9.37 -6.42
C VAL A 291 -0.55 -10.30 -6.25
N CYS A 292 -0.42 -11.30 -7.12
CA CYS A 292 0.84 -12.01 -7.35
C CYS A 292 1.32 -11.75 -8.79
N PRO A 293 2.63 -11.77 -9.07
CA PRO A 293 3.13 -11.70 -10.43
C PRO A 293 2.87 -13.03 -11.17
N GLY A 294 2.64 -12.95 -12.48
CA GLY A 294 2.79 -14.07 -13.40
C GLY A 294 4.12 -14.03 -14.15
N ASN A 295 4.32 -14.92 -15.11
CA ASN A 295 5.57 -14.96 -15.87
C ASN A 295 5.68 -13.81 -16.88
N HIS A 296 4.57 -13.25 -17.36
CA HIS A 296 4.60 -12.08 -18.24
C HIS A 296 4.84 -10.75 -17.50
N ASP A 297 4.81 -10.76 -16.17
CA ASP A 297 5.00 -9.58 -15.32
C ASP A 297 6.48 -9.28 -15.01
N LEU A 298 7.36 -10.24 -15.23
CA LEU A 298 8.81 -10.11 -15.03
C LEU A 298 9.52 -10.18 -16.38
N SER A 299 10.44 -9.26 -16.66
CA SER A 299 11.07 -9.22 -17.98
C SER A 299 12.07 -10.36 -18.18
N PHE A 300 12.28 -10.76 -19.44
CA PHE A 300 13.22 -11.82 -19.79
C PHE A 300 14.67 -11.37 -19.61
N SER A 301 15.52 -12.31 -19.24
CA SER A 301 16.97 -12.13 -19.29
C SER A 301 17.50 -12.37 -20.71
N GLU A 302 18.36 -11.46 -21.15
CA GLU A 302 19.12 -11.56 -22.40
C GLU A 302 20.46 -12.30 -22.22
N ASP A 303 20.75 -12.85 -21.04
CA ASP A 303 21.96 -13.63 -20.77
C ASP A 303 21.66 -15.14 -20.92
N PRO A 304 21.77 -15.74 -22.12
CA PRO A 304 21.68 -17.18 -22.30
C PRO A 304 22.97 -17.82 -21.77
N ALA A 305 23.03 -18.10 -20.48
CA ALA A 305 24.22 -18.69 -19.90
C ALA A 305 24.32 -20.19 -20.22
N ASP A 306 25.52 -20.57 -20.67
CA ASP A 306 26.32 -21.69 -20.18
C ASP A 306 25.56 -22.76 -19.37
N LYS A 307 25.49 -23.98 -19.93
CA LYS A 307 24.69 -25.11 -19.41
C LYS A 307 25.09 -25.55 -17.99
N ASP A 308 26.26 -25.13 -17.52
CA ASP A 308 26.83 -25.54 -16.23
C ASP A 308 26.64 -24.51 -15.09
N LYS A 309 26.07 -23.33 -15.37
CA LYS A 309 25.77 -22.34 -14.31
C LYS A 309 24.48 -22.70 -13.54
N PRO A 310 24.46 -22.55 -12.20
CA PRO A 310 23.21 -22.67 -11.43
C PRO A 310 22.16 -21.66 -11.90
N ILE A 311 20.89 -22.07 -11.92
CA ILE A 311 19.77 -21.17 -12.20
C ILE A 311 19.53 -20.31 -10.97
N GLU A 312 19.51 -18.99 -11.17
CA GLU A 312 19.31 -18.02 -10.10
C GLU A 312 17.84 -17.55 -10.02
N VAL A 313 17.49 -16.93 -8.90
CA VAL A 313 16.22 -16.20 -8.74
C VAL A 313 16.20 -14.95 -9.63
N VAL A 314 15.02 -14.43 -9.94
CA VAL A 314 14.87 -13.22 -10.78
C VAL A 314 15.64 -12.04 -10.20
N GLY A 315 16.56 -11.48 -11.00
CA GLY A 315 17.38 -10.32 -10.63
C GLY A 315 16.61 -8.99 -10.60
N ASP A 316 17.12 -8.02 -9.84
CA ASP A 316 16.47 -6.72 -9.59
C ASP A 316 16.15 -5.92 -10.86
N GLY A 317 16.98 -6.03 -11.89
CA GLY A 317 16.74 -5.38 -13.18
C GLY A 317 15.48 -5.88 -13.88
N PHE A 318 15.17 -7.17 -13.74
CA PHE A 318 14.06 -7.85 -14.43
C PHE A 318 12.72 -7.68 -13.73
N LYS A 319 12.73 -7.38 -12.43
CA LYS A 319 11.54 -7.07 -11.64
C LYS A 319 11.25 -5.58 -11.51
N LYS A 320 12.02 -4.70 -12.16
CA LYS A 320 11.95 -3.24 -11.96
C LYS A 320 10.57 -2.65 -12.26
N ALA A 321 9.98 -2.98 -13.41
CA ALA A 321 8.67 -2.46 -13.80
C ALA A 321 7.56 -2.93 -12.85
N TYR A 322 7.55 -4.22 -12.52
CA TYR A 322 6.65 -4.80 -11.51
C TYR A 322 6.84 -4.14 -10.14
N SER A 323 8.09 -3.89 -9.74
CA SER A 323 8.40 -3.26 -8.44
C SER A 323 7.87 -1.82 -8.35
N THR A 324 8.00 -1.04 -9.43
CA THR A 324 7.38 0.29 -9.53
C THR A 324 5.86 0.19 -9.46
N PHE A 325 5.24 -0.73 -10.21
CA PHE A 325 3.80 -0.97 -10.16
C PHE A 325 3.32 -1.33 -8.75
N TYR A 326 4.03 -2.23 -8.07
CA TYR A 326 3.74 -2.67 -6.72
C TYR A 326 3.87 -1.50 -5.72
N GLN A 327 4.96 -0.74 -5.80
CA GLN A 327 5.18 0.47 -5.00
C GLN A 327 4.06 1.49 -5.18
N ASP A 328 3.68 1.78 -6.43
CA ASP A 328 2.62 2.74 -6.76
C ASP A 328 1.24 2.27 -6.26
N THR A 329 0.98 0.96 -6.29
CA THR A 329 -0.33 0.38 -5.92
C THR A 329 -0.48 0.26 -4.40
N PHE A 330 0.59 -0.14 -3.71
CA PHE A 330 0.54 -0.49 -2.28
C PHE A 330 1.24 0.53 -1.38
N ASN A 331 1.90 1.54 -1.93
CA ASN A 331 2.72 2.53 -1.21
C ASN A 331 3.91 1.91 -0.43
N ILE A 332 4.33 0.70 -0.82
CA ILE A 332 5.51 0.00 -0.28
C ILE A 332 6.15 -0.80 -1.41
N GLY A 333 7.48 -0.83 -1.46
CA GLY A 333 8.20 -1.63 -2.45
C GLY A 333 8.01 -3.12 -2.16
N PRO A 334 8.11 -4.01 -3.15
CA PRO A 334 7.89 -5.43 -2.91
C PRO A 334 8.98 -6.00 -1.99
N ASN A 335 8.65 -7.06 -1.24
CA ASN A 335 9.62 -7.81 -0.44
C ASN A 335 10.51 -8.70 -1.34
N GLU A 336 11.47 -9.41 -0.74
CA GLU A 336 12.42 -10.25 -1.50
C GLU A 336 11.73 -11.32 -2.36
N PHE A 337 10.57 -11.81 -1.93
CA PHE A 337 9.83 -12.88 -2.59
C PHE A 337 8.77 -12.38 -3.58
N LEU A 338 8.47 -11.08 -3.63
CA LEU A 338 7.28 -10.53 -4.31
C LEU A 338 5.96 -11.16 -3.79
N SER A 339 5.93 -11.55 -2.51
CA SER A 339 4.80 -12.18 -1.84
C SER A 339 4.02 -11.18 -0.99
N SER A 340 2.79 -11.52 -0.62
CA SER A 340 2.00 -10.71 0.33
C SER A 340 0.90 -11.53 0.99
N GLY A 341 0.33 -10.99 2.07
CA GLY A 341 -0.81 -11.60 2.75
C GLY A 341 -1.77 -10.56 3.31
N LYS A 342 -3.07 -10.82 3.19
CA LYS A 342 -4.14 -9.95 3.68
C LYS A 342 -5.14 -10.75 4.51
N ARG A 343 -5.77 -10.07 5.45
CA ARG A 343 -6.78 -10.63 6.35
C ARG A 343 -8.08 -9.87 6.19
N PHE A 344 -9.17 -10.58 5.99
CA PHE A 344 -10.51 -10.01 5.82
C PHE A 344 -11.47 -10.61 6.84
N LEU A 345 -12.31 -9.78 7.43
CA LEU A 345 -13.49 -10.24 8.15
C LEU A 345 -14.70 -10.00 7.25
N MET A 346 -15.00 -11.02 6.43
CA MET A 346 -16.01 -10.98 5.36
C MET A 346 -17.42 -11.00 5.95
N GLY A 347 -18.30 -10.14 5.46
CA GLY A 347 -19.67 -10.01 5.97
C GLY A 347 -19.73 -9.74 7.48
N ARG A 348 -18.64 -9.21 8.08
CA ARG A 348 -18.43 -9.01 9.53
C ARG A 348 -18.38 -10.27 10.40
N ALA A 349 -18.29 -11.46 9.80
CA ALA A 349 -18.42 -12.71 10.54
C ALA A 349 -17.37 -13.76 10.16
N VAL A 350 -16.95 -13.81 8.88
CA VAL A 350 -16.08 -14.89 8.39
C VAL A 350 -14.63 -14.39 8.30
N PRO A 351 -13.71 -14.86 9.16
CA PRO A 351 -12.31 -14.54 9.04
C PRO A 351 -11.68 -15.30 7.86
N VAL A 352 -11.04 -14.56 6.95
CA VAL A 352 -10.38 -15.08 5.75
C VAL A 352 -8.96 -14.55 5.68
N ASP A 353 -8.00 -15.45 5.55
CA ASP A 353 -6.60 -15.14 5.29
C ASP A 353 -6.29 -15.44 3.82
N ILE A 354 -5.69 -14.49 3.10
CA ILE A 354 -5.31 -14.66 1.69
C ILE A 354 -3.82 -14.40 1.57
N VAL A 355 -3.08 -15.36 1.03
CA VAL A 355 -1.63 -15.26 0.77
C VAL A 355 -1.36 -15.33 -0.73
N CYS A 356 -0.65 -14.36 -1.26
CA CYS A 356 -0.13 -14.34 -2.62
C CYS A 356 1.32 -14.83 -2.61
N LEU A 357 1.58 -15.92 -3.35
CA LEU A 357 2.91 -16.46 -3.58
C LEU A 357 3.34 -16.14 -5.01
N ASN A 358 4.58 -15.70 -5.16
CA ASN A 358 5.24 -15.54 -6.45
C ASN A 358 5.69 -16.91 -6.95
N SER A 359 4.93 -17.44 -7.92
CA SER A 359 5.30 -18.65 -8.65
C SER A 359 6.24 -18.39 -9.83
N SER A 360 6.66 -17.16 -10.09
CA SER A 360 7.56 -16.77 -11.18
C SER A 360 8.95 -16.41 -10.64
N SER A 361 9.44 -17.19 -9.67
CA SER A 361 10.64 -16.84 -8.91
C SER A 361 11.97 -17.16 -9.62
N LEU A 362 11.95 -18.05 -10.62
CA LEU A 362 13.13 -18.37 -11.44
C LEU A 362 13.38 -17.31 -12.49
N GLN A 363 14.65 -16.99 -12.74
CA GLN A 363 15.04 -16.14 -13.84
C GLN A 363 14.54 -16.71 -15.17
N GLN A 364 13.78 -15.92 -15.92
CA GLN A 364 13.28 -16.31 -17.23
C GLN A 364 14.39 -16.14 -18.27
N LEU A 365 15.03 -17.26 -18.63
CA LEU A 365 16.08 -17.30 -19.65
C LEU A 365 15.44 -17.66 -21.00
N LYS A 366 15.87 -16.97 -22.05
CA LYS A 366 15.39 -17.29 -23.41
C LYS A 366 15.77 -18.73 -23.75
N SER A 367 14.77 -19.59 -23.98
CA SER A 367 14.91 -21.03 -24.25
C SER A 367 15.19 -21.95 -23.04
N ALA A 368 15.15 -21.44 -21.80
CA ALA A 368 15.25 -22.24 -20.58
C ALA A 368 14.46 -21.61 -19.43
N PHE A 369 13.56 -22.35 -18.77
CA PHE A 369 12.71 -21.85 -17.67
C PHE A 369 11.80 -20.66 -17.99
N GLN A 370 11.77 -20.19 -19.24
CA GLN A 370 10.77 -19.22 -19.71
C GLN A 370 9.37 -19.78 -19.42
N GLY A 371 8.54 -19.00 -18.73
CA GLY A 371 7.18 -19.41 -18.34
C GLY A 371 7.10 -20.59 -17.37
N HIS A 372 8.19 -21.01 -16.73
CA HIS A 372 8.14 -22.10 -15.74
C HIS A 372 7.82 -21.56 -14.35
N GLY A 373 6.94 -22.29 -13.65
CA GLY A 373 6.57 -21.98 -12.29
C GLY A 373 7.53 -22.58 -11.25
N PHE A 374 7.89 -21.80 -10.22
CA PHE A 374 8.63 -22.24 -9.04
C PHE A 374 8.35 -21.28 -7.87
N ILE A 375 8.16 -21.81 -6.66
CA ILE A 375 7.84 -21.00 -5.47
C ILE A 375 9.04 -20.94 -4.51
N GLY A 376 9.58 -22.10 -4.13
CA GLY A 376 10.66 -22.26 -3.18
C GLY A 376 10.21 -22.28 -1.71
N ASP A 377 10.76 -23.23 -0.94
CA ASP A 377 10.40 -23.46 0.47
C ASP A 377 10.55 -22.21 1.35
N ARG A 378 11.62 -21.42 1.16
CA ARG A 378 11.87 -20.19 1.93
C ARG A 378 10.73 -19.18 1.84
N GLN A 379 10.16 -19.02 0.64
CA GLN A 379 9.03 -18.12 0.43
C GLN A 379 7.77 -18.63 1.15
N MET A 380 7.51 -19.94 1.05
CA MET A 380 6.35 -20.56 1.68
C MET A 380 6.43 -20.45 3.21
N ASP A 381 7.59 -20.72 3.78
CA ASP A 381 7.82 -20.63 5.22
C ASP A 381 7.73 -19.18 5.72
N ASP A 382 8.35 -18.21 5.01
CA ASP A 382 8.21 -16.78 5.33
C ASP A 382 6.74 -16.35 5.31
N ALA A 383 5.98 -16.69 4.27
CA ALA A 383 4.58 -16.30 4.18
C ALA A 383 3.72 -16.85 5.33
N ALA A 384 3.92 -18.12 5.72
CA ALA A 384 3.22 -18.72 6.86
C ALA A 384 3.62 -18.07 8.20
N GLU A 385 4.91 -17.76 8.38
CA GLU A 385 5.45 -17.11 9.57
C GLU A 385 4.90 -15.67 9.72
N GLN A 386 4.96 -14.88 8.65
CA GLN A 386 4.44 -13.51 8.62
C GLN A 386 2.92 -13.47 8.89
N MET A 387 2.18 -14.46 8.37
CA MET A 387 0.76 -14.63 8.66
C MET A 387 0.48 -15.30 10.01
N LYS A 388 1.50 -15.70 10.78
CA LYS A 388 1.37 -16.39 12.07
C LYS A 388 0.40 -17.57 12.00
N TRP A 389 0.49 -18.34 10.92
CA TRP A 389 -0.45 -19.43 10.67
C TRP A 389 -0.25 -20.58 11.63
N GLU A 390 -1.23 -20.76 12.52
CA GLU A 390 -1.32 -21.90 13.42
C GLU A 390 -1.56 -23.22 12.68
N THR A 391 -0.71 -24.21 12.96
CA THR A 391 -0.77 -25.55 12.37
C THR A 391 -1.45 -26.56 13.28
N ASN A 392 -1.61 -26.28 14.58
CA ASN A 392 -2.31 -27.16 15.51
C ASN A 392 -3.79 -27.32 15.10
N PRO A 393 -4.26 -28.55 14.79
CA PRO A 393 -5.63 -28.82 14.34
C PRO A 393 -6.71 -28.34 15.33
N GLU A 394 -6.42 -28.36 16.63
CA GLU A 394 -7.37 -28.04 17.71
C GLU A 394 -7.63 -26.54 17.91
N LYS A 395 -6.80 -25.67 17.31
CA LYS A 395 -6.97 -24.21 17.43
C LYS A 395 -7.83 -23.65 16.30
N PRO A 396 -8.71 -22.67 16.60
CA PRO A 396 -9.50 -21.99 15.57
C PRO A 396 -8.59 -21.24 14.60
N ARG A 397 -9.02 -21.14 13.34
CA ARG A 397 -8.29 -20.45 12.28
C ARG A 397 -9.26 -19.79 11.30
N ALA A 398 -8.75 -18.83 10.54
CA ALA A 398 -9.44 -18.29 9.38
C ALA A 398 -9.54 -19.32 8.25
N TYR A 399 -10.48 -19.09 7.32
CA TYR A 399 -10.48 -19.74 6.01
C TYR A 399 -9.25 -19.26 5.23
N ARG A 400 -8.40 -20.17 4.79
CA ARG A 400 -7.08 -19.85 4.21
C ARG A 400 -7.10 -20.03 2.69
N ILE A 401 -6.74 -18.98 1.98
CA ILE A 401 -6.62 -18.94 0.52
C ILE A 401 -5.18 -18.69 0.14
N VAL A 402 -4.65 -19.49 -0.77
CA VAL A 402 -3.37 -19.24 -1.42
C VAL A 402 -3.63 -18.86 -2.87
N VAL A 403 -3.01 -17.79 -3.33
CA VAL A 403 -3.09 -17.27 -4.69
C VAL A 403 -1.70 -17.34 -5.30
N LEU A 404 -1.61 -17.90 -6.49
CA LEU A 404 -0.38 -18.02 -7.25
C LEU A 404 -0.73 -17.97 -8.74
N HIS A 405 0.25 -17.81 -9.63
CA HIS A 405 -0.06 -17.72 -11.04
C HIS A 405 -0.05 -19.10 -11.73
N HIS A 406 1.04 -19.85 -11.60
CA HIS A 406 1.22 -21.13 -12.28
C HIS A 406 0.45 -22.28 -11.60
N HIS A 407 -0.45 -22.93 -12.32
CA HIS A 407 -1.14 -24.15 -11.89
C HIS A 407 -0.28 -25.23 -11.17
N VAL A 408 -0.87 -25.83 -10.13
CA VAL A 408 -0.28 -26.91 -9.30
C VAL A 408 -0.63 -28.31 -9.81
N LEU A 409 -1.74 -28.43 -10.53
CA LEU A 409 -2.24 -29.65 -11.14
C LEU A 409 -2.32 -29.49 -12.65
N PRO A 410 -2.19 -30.58 -13.44
CA PRO A 410 -2.44 -30.52 -14.87
C PRO A 410 -3.87 -30.02 -15.16
N THR A 411 -4.00 -28.88 -15.83
CA THR A 411 -5.29 -28.25 -16.13
C THR A 411 -5.73 -28.41 -17.58
N THR A 412 -4.77 -28.58 -18.50
CA THR A 412 -5.04 -28.78 -19.92
C THR A 412 -5.34 -30.24 -20.21
N TYR A 413 -6.44 -30.53 -20.91
CA TYR A 413 -6.83 -31.90 -21.29
C TYR A 413 -5.75 -32.61 -22.12
N SER A 414 -5.23 -31.92 -23.14
CA SER A 414 -4.11 -32.37 -23.96
C SER A 414 -3.42 -31.19 -24.63
N ALA A 415 -2.10 -31.25 -24.78
CA ALA A 415 -1.33 -30.27 -25.53
C ALA A 415 -0.65 -30.92 -26.74
N THR A 416 -0.61 -30.22 -27.86
CA THR A 416 0.21 -30.62 -29.01
C THR A 416 1.68 -30.43 -28.65
N PRO A 417 2.54 -31.46 -28.77
CA PRO A 417 3.97 -31.32 -28.49
C PRO A 417 4.65 -30.40 -29.50
N GLU A 418 5.29 -29.34 -29.00
CA GLU A 418 5.97 -28.30 -29.75
C GLU A 418 7.41 -28.17 -29.21
N PRO A 419 8.42 -28.10 -30.10
CA PRO A 419 9.79 -27.88 -29.68
C PRO A 419 9.92 -26.58 -28.88
N ASN A 420 10.60 -26.65 -27.74
CA ASN A 420 10.87 -25.51 -26.85
C ASN A 420 9.63 -24.86 -26.19
N TYR A 421 8.48 -25.53 -26.20
CA TYR A 421 7.31 -25.07 -25.46
C TYR A 421 7.40 -25.51 -23.99
N PRO A 422 7.20 -24.61 -23.01
CA PRO A 422 7.31 -24.91 -21.59
C PRO A 422 6.06 -25.63 -21.08
N TYR A 423 6.02 -26.96 -21.16
CA TYR A 423 4.98 -27.77 -20.51
C TYR A 423 5.34 -27.99 -19.05
N SER A 424 4.77 -27.20 -18.13
CA SER A 424 5.10 -27.38 -16.73
C SER A 424 3.98 -26.98 -15.78
N VAL A 425 3.67 -27.86 -14.83
CA VAL A 425 3.16 -27.45 -13.52
C VAL A 425 4.30 -26.74 -12.76
N VAL A 426 4.01 -26.07 -11.65
CA VAL A 426 5.10 -25.55 -10.78
C VAL A 426 6.08 -26.67 -10.43
N LEU A 427 7.39 -26.41 -10.56
CA LEU A 427 8.44 -27.43 -10.45
C LEU A 427 8.46 -28.10 -9.07
N ASP A 428 8.08 -27.36 -8.03
CA ASP A 428 7.99 -27.78 -6.64
C ASP A 428 6.55 -28.07 -6.19
N ALA A 429 5.66 -28.50 -7.11
CA ALA A 429 4.23 -28.77 -6.84
C ALA A 429 3.98 -29.70 -5.64
N GLU A 430 4.83 -30.71 -5.43
CA GLU A 430 4.70 -31.62 -4.29
C GLU A 430 5.08 -30.95 -2.97
N ALA A 431 6.14 -30.12 -2.96
CA ALA A 431 6.52 -29.35 -1.78
C ALA A 431 5.42 -28.35 -1.40
N LEU A 432 4.91 -27.61 -2.40
CA LEU A 432 3.78 -26.71 -2.23
C LEU A 432 2.54 -27.44 -1.70
N SER A 433 2.19 -28.60 -2.27
CA SER A 433 1.02 -29.37 -1.82
C SER A 433 1.15 -29.88 -0.39
N ARG A 434 2.35 -30.28 0.04
CA ARG A 434 2.61 -30.64 1.46
C ARG A 434 2.52 -29.44 2.37
N TRP A 435 3.02 -28.29 1.94
CA TRP A 435 2.91 -27.03 2.70
C TRP A 435 1.45 -26.58 2.85
N ILE A 436 0.66 -26.59 1.77
CA ILE A 436 -0.80 -26.35 1.77
C ILE A 436 -1.50 -27.25 2.79
N THR A 437 -1.18 -28.55 2.78
CA THR A 437 -1.77 -29.54 3.68
C THR A 437 -1.39 -29.27 5.13
N ARG A 438 -0.10 -29.06 5.42
CA ARG A 438 0.42 -28.75 6.76
C ARG A 438 -0.20 -27.49 7.35
N HIS A 439 -0.35 -26.44 6.55
CA HIS A 439 -0.93 -25.17 6.95
C HIS A 439 -2.45 -25.14 6.78
N ARG A 440 -3.11 -26.27 6.49
CA ARG A 440 -4.57 -26.38 6.38
C ARG A 440 -5.18 -25.29 5.50
N VAL A 441 -4.58 -25.03 4.34
CA VAL A 441 -5.07 -24.08 3.33
C VAL A 441 -6.30 -24.70 2.66
N ASP A 442 -7.42 -23.98 2.59
CA ASP A 442 -8.69 -24.51 2.09
C ASP A 442 -8.87 -24.36 0.57
N LEU A 443 -8.27 -23.31 0.00
CA LEU A 443 -8.43 -22.95 -1.40
C LEU A 443 -7.13 -22.43 -2.00
N VAL A 444 -6.79 -22.96 -3.17
CA VAL A 444 -5.72 -22.45 -4.04
C VAL A 444 -6.34 -21.85 -5.29
N LEU A 445 -6.01 -20.60 -5.58
CA LEU A 445 -6.44 -19.88 -6.78
C LEU A 445 -5.26 -19.72 -7.74
N HIS A 446 -5.46 -19.97 -9.03
CA HIS A 446 -4.41 -19.78 -10.04
C HIS A 446 -4.90 -19.30 -11.42
N GLY A 447 -3.94 -18.93 -12.27
CA GLY A 447 -4.12 -18.50 -13.66
C GLY A 447 -3.32 -19.35 -14.65
N HIS A 448 -2.61 -18.69 -15.58
CA HIS A 448 -1.58 -19.18 -16.50
C HIS A 448 -2.08 -19.97 -17.70
N MET A 449 -2.93 -20.97 -17.48
CA MET A 449 -3.40 -21.85 -18.57
C MET A 449 -4.64 -21.31 -19.30
N HIS A 450 -5.07 -20.09 -18.96
CA HIS A 450 -6.23 -19.39 -19.55
C HIS A 450 -7.52 -20.23 -19.59
N GLN A 451 -7.63 -21.25 -18.73
CA GLN A 451 -8.80 -22.12 -18.60
C GLN A 451 -9.31 -22.14 -17.17
N PRO A 452 -10.65 -22.03 -16.98
CA PRO A 452 -11.23 -22.37 -15.70
C PRO A 452 -10.95 -23.83 -15.37
N PHE A 453 -10.58 -24.08 -14.12
CA PHE A 453 -10.26 -25.42 -13.63
C PHE A 453 -10.82 -25.57 -12.22
N CYS A 454 -11.20 -26.78 -11.84
CA CYS A 454 -11.58 -27.08 -10.47
C CYS A 454 -11.22 -28.52 -10.11
N ALA A 455 -10.46 -28.69 -9.04
CA ALA A 455 -10.18 -29.99 -8.43
C ALA A 455 -10.28 -29.90 -6.91
N ARG A 456 -10.62 -31.03 -6.29
CA ARG A 456 -10.54 -31.21 -4.83
C ARG A 456 -9.51 -32.28 -4.53
N ILE A 457 -8.61 -31.98 -3.60
CA ILE A 457 -7.53 -32.86 -3.19
C ILE A 457 -7.67 -33.15 -1.70
N SER A 458 -7.50 -34.40 -1.31
CA SER A 458 -7.43 -34.83 0.08
C SER A 458 -6.04 -35.44 0.31
N ARG A 459 -5.31 -34.96 1.33
CA ARG A 459 -3.95 -35.44 1.64
C ARG A 459 -3.77 -35.64 3.15
N PRO A 460 -2.95 -36.61 3.58
CA PRO A 460 -2.61 -36.76 4.99
C PRO A 460 -1.75 -35.58 5.47
N ILE A 461 -2.06 -35.03 6.66
CA ILE A 461 -1.29 -33.93 7.26
C ILE A 461 0.12 -34.40 7.62
N ASP A 462 0.24 -35.62 8.13
CA ASP A 462 1.51 -36.31 8.34
C ASP A 462 1.60 -37.51 7.40
N VAL A 463 2.48 -37.40 6.40
CA VAL A 463 2.73 -38.47 5.41
C VAL A 463 3.31 -39.73 6.05
N ASN A 464 3.94 -39.64 7.22
CA ASN A 464 4.48 -40.79 7.94
C ASN A 464 3.42 -41.48 8.80
N ASN A 465 2.32 -40.79 9.13
CA ASN A 465 1.20 -41.29 9.94
C ASN A 465 -0.15 -40.99 9.27
N PRO A 466 -0.40 -41.54 8.06
CA PRO A 466 -1.53 -41.12 7.23
C PRO A 466 -2.90 -41.48 7.80
N GLU A 467 -2.99 -42.34 8.81
CA GLU A 467 -4.27 -42.72 9.43
C GLU A 467 -4.76 -41.70 10.47
N GLN A 468 -3.91 -40.77 10.94
CA GLN A 468 -4.27 -39.87 12.04
C GLN A 468 -5.10 -38.67 11.61
N SER A 469 -4.72 -38.02 10.50
CA SER A 469 -5.41 -36.80 10.06
C SER A 469 -5.19 -36.50 8.57
N TRP A 470 -6.25 -36.00 7.94
CA TRP A 470 -6.29 -35.58 6.55
C TRP A 470 -6.76 -34.13 6.47
N HIS A 471 -6.29 -33.43 5.45
CA HIS A 471 -6.77 -32.10 5.09
C HIS A 471 -7.24 -32.09 3.64
N GLU A 472 -8.42 -31.52 3.42
CA GLU A 472 -9.00 -31.34 2.10
C GLU A 472 -8.87 -29.89 1.67
N PHE A 473 -8.49 -29.69 0.40
CA PHE A 473 -8.41 -28.37 -0.19
C PHE A 473 -8.83 -28.39 -1.65
N ASN A 474 -9.22 -27.22 -2.16
CA ASN A 474 -9.68 -27.07 -3.53
C ASN A 474 -8.63 -26.27 -4.33
N VAL A 475 -8.47 -26.61 -5.60
CA VAL A 475 -7.63 -25.87 -6.54
C VAL A 475 -8.53 -25.38 -7.66
N ILE A 476 -8.60 -24.06 -7.84
CA ILE A 476 -9.45 -23.42 -8.84
C ILE A 476 -8.63 -22.52 -9.75
N GLY A 477 -8.79 -22.69 -11.06
CA GLY A 477 -8.24 -21.82 -12.10
C GLY A 477 -9.30 -20.83 -12.59
N MET A 478 -8.91 -19.56 -12.83
CA MET A 478 -9.82 -18.51 -13.30
C MET A 478 -10.28 -18.73 -14.74
N GLY A 479 -9.36 -19.10 -15.63
CA GLY A 479 -9.41 -18.68 -17.03
C GLY A 479 -8.56 -17.43 -17.24
N SER A 480 -8.72 -16.76 -18.39
CA SER A 480 -8.17 -15.42 -18.59
C SER A 480 -9.26 -14.36 -18.51
N SER A 481 -8.95 -13.19 -17.97
CA SER A 481 -9.84 -12.04 -17.90
C SER A 481 -9.65 -11.06 -19.05
N GLY A 482 -8.60 -11.19 -19.87
CA GLY A 482 -8.20 -10.13 -20.78
C GLY A 482 -7.60 -10.52 -22.12
N VAL A 483 -7.28 -11.78 -22.40
CA VAL A 483 -6.53 -12.14 -23.62
C VAL A 483 -7.39 -12.13 -24.87
N LYS A 484 -6.78 -11.73 -25.99
CA LYS A 484 -7.40 -11.70 -27.33
C LYS A 484 -7.43 -13.07 -28.02
N GLY A 485 -6.63 -14.03 -27.55
CA GLY A 485 -6.53 -15.39 -28.06
C GLY A 485 -6.03 -16.34 -26.99
N GLU A 486 -5.85 -17.62 -27.31
CA GLU A 486 -5.38 -18.65 -26.35
C GLU A 486 -6.32 -18.84 -25.14
N LEU A 487 -7.63 -18.71 -25.37
CA LEU A 487 -8.71 -18.85 -24.37
C LEU A 487 -9.10 -20.32 -24.09
N GLY A 488 -8.17 -21.25 -24.34
CA GLY A 488 -8.34 -22.72 -24.36
C GLY A 488 -9.74 -23.23 -24.75
N GLU A 489 -10.27 -24.24 -24.05
CA GLU A 489 -11.52 -24.94 -24.37
C GLU A 489 -12.78 -24.07 -24.20
N ILE A 490 -12.85 -23.22 -23.15
CA ILE A 490 -14.04 -22.38 -22.92
C ILE A 490 -14.20 -21.26 -23.96
N ASN A 491 -13.10 -20.91 -24.62
CA ASN A 491 -12.99 -19.91 -25.68
C ASN A 491 -13.62 -18.54 -25.35
N GLN A 492 -13.54 -18.13 -24.08
CA GLN A 492 -14.12 -16.88 -23.57
C GLN A 492 -13.24 -16.29 -22.46
N ASN A 493 -13.15 -14.96 -22.39
CA ASN A 493 -12.60 -14.30 -21.21
C ASN A 493 -13.58 -14.44 -20.03
N THR A 494 -13.06 -14.41 -18.81
CA THR A 494 -13.76 -14.75 -17.58
C THR A 494 -13.39 -13.86 -16.40
N VAL A 495 -14.33 -13.70 -15.47
CA VAL A 495 -14.13 -13.06 -14.17
C VAL A 495 -14.78 -13.92 -13.10
N GLY A 496 -14.20 -13.94 -11.90
CA GLY A 496 -14.68 -14.77 -10.80
C GLY A 496 -15.16 -13.94 -9.62
N PHE A 497 -16.10 -14.51 -8.87
CA PHE A 497 -16.51 -14.00 -7.57
C PHE A 497 -16.41 -15.09 -6.50
N LEU A 498 -15.84 -14.72 -5.35
CA LEU A 498 -15.83 -15.55 -4.15
C LEU A 498 -16.83 -14.94 -3.16
N ASP A 499 -18.00 -15.55 -3.04
CA ASP A 499 -19.10 -15.12 -2.17
C ASP A 499 -19.14 -15.99 -0.90
N PHE A 500 -18.78 -15.42 0.24
CA PHE A 500 -18.73 -16.10 1.54
C PHE A 500 -20.09 -16.05 2.26
N ALA A 501 -20.59 -17.21 2.65
CA ALA A 501 -21.65 -17.40 3.64
C ALA A 501 -21.04 -17.94 4.95
N HIS A 502 -21.85 -18.20 5.98
CA HIS A 502 -21.35 -18.62 7.30
C HIS A 502 -20.58 -19.96 7.27
N ASP A 503 -21.01 -20.92 6.45
CA ASP A 503 -20.51 -22.31 6.38
C ASP A 503 -20.22 -22.78 4.93
N GLU A 504 -20.30 -21.85 3.97
CA GLU A 504 -20.14 -22.14 2.55
C GLU A 504 -19.44 -20.97 1.84
N LEU A 505 -18.54 -21.28 0.92
CA LEU A 505 -17.98 -20.37 -0.05
C LEU A 505 -18.51 -20.76 -1.44
N SER A 506 -19.18 -19.83 -2.12
CA SER A 506 -19.55 -19.98 -3.53
C SER A 506 -18.48 -19.30 -4.41
N VAL A 507 -17.84 -20.07 -5.28
CA VAL A 507 -16.92 -19.56 -6.31
C VAL A 507 -17.62 -19.63 -7.65
N SER A 508 -17.98 -18.48 -8.21
CA SER A 508 -18.69 -18.37 -9.49
C SER A 508 -17.80 -17.77 -10.57
N ILE A 509 -17.77 -18.38 -11.76
CA ILE A 509 -17.02 -17.92 -12.93
C ILE A 509 -18.01 -17.45 -13.99
N HIS A 510 -17.82 -16.23 -14.47
CA HIS A 510 -18.68 -15.56 -15.43
C HIS A 510 -17.89 -15.16 -16.66
N SER A 511 -18.46 -15.28 -17.85
CA SER A 511 -17.83 -14.75 -19.06
C SER A 511 -17.77 -13.22 -19.03
N VAL A 512 -16.77 -12.63 -19.68
CA VAL A 512 -16.67 -11.19 -19.92
C VAL A 512 -16.22 -10.94 -21.35
N HIS A 513 -16.84 -9.96 -22.01
CA HIS A 513 -16.56 -9.62 -23.40
C HIS A 513 -16.66 -8.10 -23.59
N PRO A 514 -15.87 -7.48 -24.49
CA PRO A 514 -15.93 -6.04 -24.74
C PRO A 514 -17.32 -5.56 -25.18
N VAL A 515 -18.06 -6.41 -25.88
CA VAL A 515 -19.40 -6.13 -26.44
C VAL A 515 -20.54 -6.86 -25.72
N ASN A 516 -20.42 -8.19 -25.57
CA ASN A 516 -21.52 -9.06 -25.13
C ASN A 516 -21.68 -9.08 -23.61
N PRO A 517 -22.92 -9.15 -23.08
CA PRO A 517 -23.15 -9.22 -21.65
C PRO A 517 -22.55 -10.50 -21.05
N SER A 518 -22.12 -10.40 -19.78
CA SER A 518 -21.61 -11.54 -19.02
C SER A 518 -22.67 -12.61 -18.81
N LYS A 519 -22.24 -13.87 -18.78
CA LYS A 519 -23.06 -15.03 -18.40
C LYS A 519 -22.32 -15.86 -17.38
N GLU A 520 -23.03 -16.41 -16.40
CA GLU A 520 -22.45 -17.42 -15.53
C GLU A 520 -22.08 -18.66 -16.36
N ILE A 521 -20.84 -19.12 -16.22
CA ILE A 521 -20.34 -20.34 -16.87
C ILE A 521 -20.53 -21.51 -15.90
N TRP A 522 -20.05 -21.36 -14.67
CA TRP A 522 -20.22 -22.36 -13.61
C TRP A 522 -20.01 -21.76 -12.23
N THR A 523 -20.58 -22.43 -11.22
CA THR A 523 -20.42 -22.10 -9.80
C THR A 523 -20.11 -23.37 -9.03
N VAL A 524 -19.09 -23.34 -8.18
CA VAL A 524 -18.76 -24.40 -7.23
C VAL A 524 -19.00 -23.92 -5.80
N LYS A 525 -19.61 -24.78 -5.00
CA LYS A 525 -19.87 -24.56 -3.58
C LYS A 525 -18.90 -25.37 -2.73
N LEU A 526 -18.14 -24.67 -1.91
CA LEU A 526 -17.12 -25.21 -1.02
C LEU A 526 -17.61 -25.09 0.41
N LYS A 527 -17.95 -26.22 1.04
CA LYS A 527 -18.32 -26.22 2.45
C LYS A 527 -17.08 -26.08 3.31
N TYR A 528 -17.19 -25.32 4.39
CA TYR A 528 -16.16 -25.24 5.41
C TYR A 528 -16.79 -25.14 6.79
N HIS A 529 -16.05 -25.59 7.80
CA HIS A 529 -16.48 -25.49 9.19
C HIS A 529 -15.78 -24.26 9.80
N PRO A 530 -16.55 -23.21 10.17
CA PRO A 530 -16.00 -21.95 10.68
C PRO A 530 -15.27 -22.10 12.02
#